data_AF-A0A970X2L6-F1
#
_entry.id   AF-A0A970X2L6-F1
#
_cell.length_a   1.000
_cell.length_b   1.000
_cell.length_c   1.000
_cell.angle_alpha   90.00
_cell.angle_beta   90.00
_cell.angle_gamma   90.00
#
_symmetry.space_group_name_H-M   'P 1'
#
loop_
_entity.id
_entity.type
_entity.pdbx_description
1 polymer ?
#
loop_
_entity_poly.entity_id
_entity_poly.type
_entity_poly.pdbx_seq_one_letter_code
_entity_poly.pdbx_strand_id
1 'polypeptide(L)' 'MQAETPKKQIAILGSTGSIGTQALDVIRVHADRFEVYALTANNQVD' A
#
# COMPACT_ATOMS: atom_id res chain seq x y z
N MET A 1 19.21 21.71 0.27
CA MET A 1 18.40 20.70 -0.43
C MET A 1 18.25 19.53 0.53
N GLN A 2 17.11 19.42 1.22
CA GLN A 2 16.89 18.26 2.11
C GLN A 2 16.70 17.04 1.22
N ALA A 3 17.45 15.96 1.48
CA ALA A 3 17.24 14.71 0.77
C ALA A 3 15.84 14.19 1.13
N GLU A 4 14.94 14.14 0.14
CA GLU A 4 13.67 13.43 0.31
C GLU A 4 13.99 12.00 0.70
N THR A 5 13.49 11.58 1.87
CA THR A 5 13.63 10.18 2.29
C THR A 5 12.79 9.34 1.33
N PRO A 6 13.36 8.32 0.67
CA PRO A 6 12.63 7.54 -0.31
C PRO A 6 11.42 6.87 0.35
N LYS A 7 10.26 6.95 -0.31
CA LYS A 7 9.02 6.31 0.16
C LYS A 7 9.24 4.81 0.29
N LYS A 8 8.67 4.23 1.34
CA LYS A 8 8.71 2.78 1.55
C LYS A 8 7.74 2.11 0.59
N GLN A 9 8.28 1.26 -0.27
CA GLN A 9 7.53 0.43 -1.21
C GLN A 9 6.89 -0.74 -0.47
N ILE A 10 5.57 -0.88 -0.56
CA ILE A 10 4.77 -1.90 0.13
C ILE A 10 4.12 -2.83 -0.90
N ALA A 11 4.24 -4.14 -0.68
CA ALA A 11 3.50 -5.16 -1.40
C ALA A 11 2.40 -5.74 -0.50
N ILE A 12 1.15 -5.74 -0.97
CA ILE A 12 0.00 -6.26 -0.21
C ILE A 12 -0.48 -7.56 -0.84
N LEU A 13 -0.32 -8.66 -0.11
CA LEU A 13 -0.83 -9.97 -0.51
C LEU A 13 -2.20 -10.20 0.11
N GLY A 14 -3.24 -10.29 -0.71
CA GLY A 14 -4.63 -10.31 -0.23
C GLY A 14 -5.20 -8.91 0.01
N SER A 15 -4.97 -8.00 -0.93
CA SER A 15 -5.40 -6.59 -0.91
C SER A 15 -6.90 -6.38 -0.74
N THR A 16 -7.71 -7.37 -1.10
CA THR A 16 -9.18 -7.33 -0.99
C THR A 16 -9.71 -7.91 0.33
N GLY A 17 -8.86 -8.55 1.14
CA GLY A 17 -9.23 -8.98 2.48
C GLY A 17 -9.30 -7.80 3.45
N SER A 18 -9.91 -8.01 4.62
CA SER A 18 -10.06 -6.97 5.65
C SER A 18 -8.73 -6.29 6.02
N ILE A 19 -7.64 -7.06 6.12
CA ILE A 19 -6.30 -6.52 6.42
C ILE A 19 -5.74 -5.73 5.23
N GLY A 20 -5.96 -6.21 4.01
CA GLY A 20 -5.48 -5.56 2.79
C GLY A 20 -6.11 -4.19 2.56
N THR A 21 -7.43 -4.10 2.74
CA THR A 21 -8.18 -2.83 2.59
C THR A 21 -7.81 -1.83 3.68
N GLN A 22 -7.72 -2.28 4.94
CA GLN A 22 -7.26 -1.44 6.04
C GLN A 22 -5.81 -0.95 5.84
N ALA A 23 -4.92 -1.81 5.31
CA ALA A 23 -3.56 -1.41 4.99
C ALA A 23 -3.52 -0.33 3.89
N LEU A 24 -4.37 -0.46 2.86
CA LEU A 24 -4.51 0.56 1.81
C LEU A 24 -4.99 1.90 2.38
N ASP A 25 -5.92 1.90 3.34
CA ASP A 25 -6.39 3.13 3.99
C ASP A 25 -5.26 3.83 4.75
N VAL A 26 -4.43 3.08 5.48
CA VAL A 26 -3.26 3.64 6.18
C VAL A 26 -2.23 4.21 5.20
N ILE A 27 -1.98 3.52 4.08
CA ILE A 27 -1.06 4.00 3.04
C ILE A 27 -1.59 5.28 2.39
N ARG A 28 -2.90 5.39 2.16
CA ARG A 28 -3.53 6.61 1.62
C ARG A 28 -3.37 7.80 2.57
N VAL A 29 -3.55 7.59 3.88
CA VAL A 29 -3.38 8.64 4.90
C VAL A 29 -1.91 9.08 5.01
N HIS A 30 -0.96 8.20 4.71
CA HIS A 30 0.48 8.45 4.82
C HIS A 30 1.22 8.30 3.48
N ALA A 31 0.63 8.86 2.42
CA ALA A 31 1.18 8.79 1.05
C ALA A 31 2.52 9.55 0.87
N ASP A 32 2.91 10.35 1.86
CA ASP A 32 4.22 10.98 2.00
C ASP A 32 5.32 9.98 2.40
N ARG A 33 4.95 8.87 3.04
CA ARG A 33 5.88 7.87 3.61
C ARG A 33 5.83 6.53 2.90
N PHE A 34 4.68 6.17 2.35
CA PHE A 34 4.44 4.85 1.76
C PHE A 34 3.98 4.95 0.31
N GLU A 35 4.35 3.94 -0.46
CA GLU A 35 3.94 3.77 -1.85
C GLU A 35 3.61 2.29 -2.10
N VAL A 36 2.52 2.02 -2.81
CA VAL A 36 2.12 0.66 -3.15
C VAL A 36 2.90 0.22 -4.38
N TYR A 37 3.72 -0.82 -4.22
CA TYR A 37 4.48 -1.41 -5.32
C TYR A 37 3.72 -2.56 -6.01
N ALA A 38 3.02 -3.38 -5.21
CA ALA A 38 2.30 -4.54 -5.73
C ALA A 38 1.04 -4.82 -4.89
N LEU A 39 -0.04 -5.20 -5.57
CA LEU A 39 -1.26 -5.71 -4.97
C LEU A 39 -1.54 -7.09 -5.54
N THR A 40 -1.84 -8.05 -4.68
CA THR A 40 -2.37 -9.34 -5.10
C THR A 40 -3.72 -9.57 -4.44
N ALA A 41 -4.62 -10.27 -5.14
CA ALA A 41 -5.93 -10.66 -4.64
C ALA A 41 -6.20 -12.08 -5.12
N ASN A 42 -6.83 -12.89 -4.25
CA ASN A 42 -7.05 -14.31 -4.57
C ASN A 42 -8.27 -14.53 -5.48
N ASN A 43 -9.37 -13.81 -5.27
CA ASN A 43 -10.63 -14.06 -5.97
C ASN A 43 -11.48 -12.79 -6.27
N GLN A 44 -10.93 -11.60 -6.04
CA GLN A 44 -11.61 -10.34 -6.33
C GLN A 44 -10.72 -9.50 -7.24
N VAL A 45 -11.19 -9.30 -8.46
CA VAL A 45 -10.50 -8.59 -9.55
C VAL A 45 -11.30 -7.34 -9.99
N ASP A 46 -12.47 -7.14 -9.35
CA ASP A 46 -13.45 -6.10 -9.65
C ASP A 46 -13.25 -4.87 -8.76
#